data_AF-A0A1J4SPD6-F1
#
_entry.id   AF-A0A1J4SPD6-F1
#
_cell.length_a   1.000
_cell.length_b   1.000
_cell.length_c   1.000
_cell.angle_alpha   90.00
_cell.angle_beta   90.00
_cell.angle_gamma   90.00
#
_symmetry.space_group_name_H-M   'P 1'
#
loop_
_entity.id
_entity.type
_entity.pdbx_description
1 polymer ?
#
loop_
_entity_poly.entity_id
_entity_poly.type
_entity_poly.pdbx_seq_one_letter_code
_entity_poly.pdbx_strand_id
1 'polypeptide(L)'
;MPSQVKASPAPRSWNLVHFLPGDFKDFRAHNLVQALFPAGAFITVKPGSPAVLASGQLEAVFPFNELLLSADAVFPGGGELKAEGRVKTPDGWSPWFCFGSFKAAGGGAGAAPQENSFGRMAIDVLRLRKKASALRYRITLKPGNTKPAVIRLVSVTYTDSVAAYRPANAVSRATGYKPVKIFLPRRSQMVQRVKYAGSICSPVSLSMALSALGLSAEPLKTAAAVFDSAHNIYGNWFLNTAYAGTRGVYAFTARLNSLEEARAFLLAGIPLIASVTFGPGELKHSPLKKTNGHLLAITGFNAKGGVIVHDPAAPGSKTVERVYNKAEFARAWLKNKYGTCYIIARDLNRFLAVKEKMAEFYSGPPGPGAEERAKLIESQLLFNERVELVKISGAWAQVRALEQASLMANGKTLAPYKGWLPLESLAFSLPVSGTAVLKNKTARTGGKELSLGVRLRVIAGPKGTPLVFPPCGPALTLNGKDLNALPRKAAPSDLRSGILNAARLFLGDKYYWGGRSAWGIDCSGLVNLAYRAWGLELPRNADAQYAASRSVAPANLKPGDLIFSSETRKPDFINHVMLYSGGGKLIEATRDSNSVREISFAEKFGTGFKKARNGMTAGGRKIFFGKVIN
;
A
#
# COMPACT_ATOMS: atom_id res chain seq x y z
N MET A 1 -0.32 19.29 27.16
CA MET A 1 -0.18 17.81 27.17
C MET A 1 0.03 17.33 25.74
N PRO A 2 0.99 16.44 25.43
CA PRO A 2 1.15 15.93 24.07
C PRO A 2 -0.15 15.23 23.65
N SER A 3 -0.70 15.61 22.51
CA SER A 3 -1.92 15.02 21.95
C SER A 3 -1.72 13.51 21.83
N GLN A 4 -2.37 12.72 22.69
CA GLN A 4 -2.37 11.28 22.54
C GLN A 4 -2.85 10.94 21.13
N VAL A 5 -2.14 10.02 20.46
CA VAL A 5 -2.57 9.53 19.15
C VAL A 5 -3.95 8.90 19.33
N LYS A 6 -5.01 9.57 18.88
CA LYS A 6 -6.36 9.02 18.90
C LYS A 6 -6.41 7.87 17.91
N ALA A 7 -6.47 6.65 18.45
CA ALA A 7 -6.66 5.45 17.66
C ALA A 7 -7.97 5.56 16.87
N SER A 8 -7.91 5.39 15.55
CA SER A 8 -9.13 5.34 14.72
C SER A 8 -9.86 4.03 14.98
N PRO A 9 -11.20 3.93 14.91
CA PRO A 9 -11.86 2.62 14.99
C PRO A 9 -11.27 1.64 13.96
N ALA A 10 -11.20 0.35 14.31
CA ALA A 10 -10.79 -0.69 13.37
C ALA A 10 -11.64 -0.62 12.07
N PRO A 11 -11.04 -0.84 10.89
CA PRO A 11 -11.81 -1.00 9.66
C PRO A 11 -12.72 -2.23 9.79
N ARG A 12 -13.81 -2.25 9.02
CA ARG A 12 -14.70 -3.42 9.01
C ARG A 12 -14.10 -4.58 8.21
N SER A 13 -13.29 -4.26 7.20
CA SER A 13 -12.73 -5.24 6.28
C SER A 13 -11.22 -5.10 6.16
N TRP A 14 -10.55 -6.24 5.96
CA TRP A 14 -9.11 -6.32 5.72
C TRP A 14 -8.84 -7.14 4.46
N ASN A 15 -7.88 -6.69 3.65
CA ASN A 15 -7.50 -7.32 2.40
C ASN A 15 -6.06 -7.82 2.53
N LEU A 16 -5.85 -9.12 2.32
CA LEU A 16 -4.54 -9.76 2.18
C LEU A 16 -4.36 -10.14 0.72
N VAL A 17 -3.33 -9.62 0.07
CA VAL A 17 -3.02 -9.92 -1.33
C VAL A 17 -1.60 -10.48 -1.39
N HIS A 18 -1.48 -11.75 -1.73
CA HIS A 18 -0.19 -12.40 -1.94
C HIS A 18 0.08 -12.45 -3.44
N PHE A 19 1.18 -11.81 -3.87
CA PHE A 19 1.54 -11.74 -5.28
C PHE A 19 3.05 -11.69 -5.52
N LEU A 20 3.83 -11.26 -4.53
CA LEU A 20 5.29 -11.34 -4.59
C LEU A 20 5.74 -12.72 -4.14
N PRO A 21 6.86 -13.24 -4.66
CA PRO A 21 7.33 -14.56 -4.26
C PRO A 21 7.58 -14.70 -2.75
N GLY A 22 8.06 -13.63 -2.11
CA GLY A 22 8.29 -13.60 -0.67
C GLY A 22 7.02 -13.60 0.20
N ASP A 23 5.82 -13.48 -0.38
CA ASP A 23 4.55 -13.59 0.34
C ASP A 23 4.21 -15.06 0.66
N PHE A 24 4.88 -16.01 0.00
CA PHE A 24 4.56 -17.44 0.04
C PHE A 24 5.58 -18.30 0.79
N LYS A 25 6.42 -17.70 1.64
CA LYS A 25 7.54 -18.39 2.31
C LYS A 25 7.11 -19.63 3.12
N ASP A 26 5.97 -19.56 3.81
CA ASP A 26 5.47 -20.64 4.67
C ASP A 26 4.43 -21.55 3.96
N PHE A 27 4.42 -21.54 2.63
CA PHE A 27 3.45 -22.28 1.83
C PHE A 27 3.95 -23.65 1.45
N ARG A 28 3.00 -24.59 1.32
CA ARG A 28 3.27 -25.91 0.77
C ARG A 28 2.84 -25.92 -0.69
N ALA A 29 3.77 -26.31 -1.56
CA ALA A 29 3.58 -26.39 -2.99
C ALA A 29 3.68 -27.86 -3.43
N HIS A 30 2.71 -28.33 -4.20
CA HIS A 30 2.73 -29.62 -4.88
C HIS A 30 2.60 -29.39 -6.39
N ASN A 31 3.51 -29.99 -7.17
CA ASN A 31 3.63 -29.78 -8.61
C ASN A 31 3.75 -28.29 -9.01
N LEU A 32 4.34 -27.46 -8.15
CA LEU A 32 4.56 -26.04 -8.35
C LEU A 32 5.98 -25.66 -7.93
N VAL A 33 6.61 -24.76 -8.67
CA VAL A 33 7.84 -24.08 -8.29
C VAL A 33 7.65 -22.57 -8.41
N GLN A 34 8.46 -21.79 -7.70
CA GLN A 34 8.41 -20.34 -7.76
C GLN A 34 8.66 -19.87 -9.20
N ALA A 35 7.77 -19.02 -9.72
CA ALA A 35 7.93 -18.44 -11.05
C ALA A 35 8.92 -17.25 -11.01
N LEU A 36 9.55 -16.97 -12.14
CA LEU A 36 10.30 -15.73 -12.31
C LEU A 36 9.32 -14.56 -12.39
N PHE A 37 9.29 -13.73 -11.36
CA PHE A 37 8.49 -12.51 -11.37
C PHE A 37 8.97 -11.59 -12.52
N PRO A 38 8.08 -10.96 -13.32
CA PRO A 38 6.64 -10.76 -13.10
C PRO A 38 5.72 -11.80 -13.75
N ALA A 39 6.23 -12.95 -14.22
CA ALA A 39 5.39 -13.95 -14.88
C ALA A 39 4.26 -14.47 -13.96
N GLY A 40 4.56 -14.62 -12.67
CA GLY A 40 3.62 -14.94 -11.60
C GLY A 40 4.33 -15.26 -10.29
N ALA A 41 3.60 -15.86 -9.35
CA ALA A 41 4.14 -16.34 -8.08
C ALA A 41 4.62 -17.80 -8.19
N PHE A 42 3.84 -18.68 -8.82
CA PHE A 42 4.17 -20.09 -9.01
C PHE A 42 3.82 -20.58 -10.41
N ILE A 43 4.61 -21.52 -10.94
CA ILE A 43 4.40 -22.19 -12.22
C ILE A 43 4.35 -23.71 -12.02
N THR A 44 3.49 -24.39 -12.75
CA THR A 44 3.37 -25.86 -12.69
C THR A 44 4.59 -26.55 -13.28
N VAL A 45 5.07 -27.61 -12.63
CA VAL A 45 6.25 -28.38 -13.10
C VAL A 45 5.85 -29.40 -14.17
N LYS A 46 4.84 -30.22 -13.90
CA LYS A 46 4.30 -31.23 -14.82
C LYS A 46 2.95 -30.76 -15.37
N PRO A 47 2.86 -30.31 -16.64
CA PRO A 47 1.59 -30.03 -17.30
C PRO A 47 0.65 -31.25 -17.28
N GLY A 48 -0.67 -31.03 -17.35
CA GLY A 48 -1.69 -32.09 -17.26
C GLY A 48 -1.92 -32.71 -15.87
N SER A 49 -1.02 -32.51 -14.90
CA SER A 49 -1.18 -33.04 -13.53
C SER A 49 -1.70 -31.95 -12.57
N PRO A 50 -2.61 -32.26 -11.64
CA PRO A 50 -3.08 -31.30 -10.64
C PRO A 50 -1.92 -30.68 -9.86
N ALA A 51 -2.05 -29.39 -9.55
CA ALA A 51 -1.07 -28.63 -8.80
C ALA A 51 -1.75 -27.90 -7.65
N VAL A 52 -1.12 -27.86 -6.48
CA VAL A 52 -1.74 -27.33 -5.25
C VAL A 52 -0.79 -26.40 -4.53
N LEU A 53 -1.27 -25.18 -4.24
CA LEU A 53 -0.63 -24.23 -3.35
C LEU A 53 -1.47 -24.09 -2.09
N ALA A 54 -0.92 -24.41 -0.92
CA ALA A 54 -1.61 -24.34 0.36
C ALA A 54 -0.88 -23.42 1.35
N SER A 55 -1.63 -22.53 1.99
CA SER A 55 -1.08 -21.60 2.97
C SER A 55 -0.75 -22.28 4.30
N GLY A 56 0.23 -21.73 5.01
CA GLY A 56 0.30 -21.82 6.47
C GLY A 56 -0.90 -21.17 7.16
N GLN A 57 -0.91 -21.16 8.49
CA GLN A 57 -1.93 -20.43 9.26
C GLN A 57 -1.71 -18.93 9.10
N LEU A 58 -2.75 -18.23 8.63
CA LEU A 58 -2.76 -16.78 8.51
C LEU A 58 -3.56 -16.20 9.67
N GLU A 59 -2.88 -15.51 10.58
CA GLU A 59 -3.52 -14.81 11.70
C GLU A 59 -4.32 -13.61 11.19
N ALA A 60 -5.58 -13.50 11.61
CA ALA A 60 -6.39 -12.35 11.29
C ALA A 60 -6.01 -11.18 12.19
N VAL A 61 -5.95 -9.98 11.61
CA VAL A 61 -5.71 -8.75 12.35
C VAL A 61 -6.82 -8.46 13.39
N PHE A 62 -8.05 -8.87 13.09
CA PHE A 62 -9.17 -8.81 14.02
C PHE A 62 -10.13 -9.98 13.77
N PRO A 63 -10.92 -10.39 14.79
CA PRO A 63 -11.92 -11.44 14.60
C PRO A 63 -12.97 -11.04 13.55
N PHE A 64 -13.31 -11.97 12.65
CA PHE A 64 -14.16 -11.70 11.49
C PHE A 64 -15.27 -12.75 11.34
N ASN A 65 -16.36 -12.42 10.64
CA ASN A 65 -17.45 -13.36 10.38
C ASN A 65 -17.89 -13.45 8.91
N GLU A 66 -17.24 -12.72 7.99
CA GLU A 66 -17.34 -12.97 6.56
C GLU A 66 -15.95 -13.13 5.93
N LEU A 67 -15.82 -14.00 4.93
CA LEU A 67 -14.60 -14.25 4.16
C LEU A 67 -14.91 -14.30 2.65
N LEU A 68 -14.06 -13.66 1.86
CA LEU A 68 -14.00 -13.73 0.40
C LEU A 68 -12.60 -14.24 0.02
N LEU A 69 -12.55 -15.06 -1.03
CA LEU A 69 -11.31 -15.61 -1.58
C LEU A 69 -11.37 -15.54 -3.11
N SER A 70 -10.34 -14.98 -3.71
CA SER A 70 -10.11 -15.02 -5.15
C SER A 70 -8.66 -15.35 -5.47
N ALA A 71 -8.44 -15.91 -6.65
CA ALA A 71 -7.11 -16.18 -7.17
C ALA A 71 -7.06 -15.84 -8.66
N ASP A 72 -5.88 -15.40 -9.08
CA ASP A 72 -5.54 -15.12 -10.46
C ASP A 72 -4.57 -16.20 -10.95
N ALA A 73 -4.94 -16.85 -12.05
CA ALA A 73 -4.11 -17.83 -12.72
C ALA A 73 -4.23 -17.76 -14.24
N VAL A 74 -3.11 -18.04 -14.93
CA VAL A 74 -3.04 -18.10 -16.40
C VAL A 74 -2.87 -19.54 -16.84
N PHE A 75 -3.61 -19.92 -17.87
CA PHE A 75 -3.67 -21.28 -18.42
C PHE A 75 -3.41 -21.26 -19.93
N PRO A 76 -2.15 -21.15 -20.38
CA PRO A 76 -1.84 -21.07 -21.81
C PRO A 76 -2.27 -22.31 -22.61
N GLY A 77 -2.41 -23.46 -21.96
CA GLY A 77 -2.89 -24.72 -22.54
C GLY A 77 -4.33 -25.10 -22.14
N GLY A 78 -5.10 -24.15 -21.61
CA GLY A 78 -6.38 -24.44 -20.96
C GLY A 78 -6.20 -25.04 -19.56
N GLY A 79 -7.31 -25.18 -18.83
CA GLY A 79 -7.31 -25.75 -17.48
C GLY A 79 -8.42 -25.19 -16.59
N GLU A 80 -8.34 -25.53 -15.31
CA GLU A 80 -9.32 -25.19 -14.28
C GLU A 80 -8.62 -24.65 -13.02
N LEU A 81 -9.18 -23.59 -12.43
CA LEU A 81 -8.78 -23.00 -11.16
C LEU A 81 -9.87 -23.28 -10.12
N LYS A 82 -9.48 -23.85 -8.98
CA LYS A 82 -10.35 -23.99 -7.80
C LYS A 82 -9.73 -23.29 -6.59
N ALA A 83 -10.57 -22.61 -5.81
CA ALA A 83 -10.16 -21.94 -4.58
C ALA A 83 -10.98 -22.43 -3.37
N GLU A 84 -10.29 -22.76 -2.28
CA GLU A 84 -10.88 -23.24 -1.05
C GLU A 84 -10.28 -22.55 0.17
N GLY A 85 -11.11 -22.30 1.19
CA GLY A 85 -10.69 -21.67 2.45
C GLY A 85 -11.25 -22.41 3.65
N ARG A 86 -10.55 -22.35 4.78
CA ARG A 86 -11.06 -22.78 6.08
C ARG A 86 -10.67 -21.78 7.15
N VAL A 87 -11.42 -21.74 8.24
CA VAL A 87 -11.27 -20.74 9.29
C VAL A 87 -11.12 -21.39 10.66
N LYS A 88 -10.42 -20.72 11.57
CA LYS A 88 -10.30 -21.12 12.97
C LYS A 88 -11.24 -20.27 13.81
N THR A 89 -12.21 -20.90 14.45
CA THR A 89 -13.16 -20.28 15.40
C THR A 89 -12.85 -20.80 16.81
N PRO A 90 -13.56 -20.33 17.86
CA PRO A 90 -13.45 -20.93 19.19
C PRO A 90 -13.73 -22.44 19.21
N ASP A 91 -14.54 -22.94 18.28
CA ASP A 91 -14.89 -24.37 18.16
C ASP A 91 -13.84 -25.18 17.37
N GLY A 92 -12.68 -24.58 17.09
CA GLY A 92 -11.61 -25.18 16.30
C GLY A 92 -11.67 -24.81 14.82
N TRP A 93 -11.05 -25.64 13.98
CA TRP A 93 -10.96 -25.40 12.55
C TRP A 93 -12.16 -25.94 11.78
N SER A 94 -12.77 -25.11 10.94
CA SER A 94 -13.83 -25.54 10.03
C SER A 94 -13.33 -26.60 9.03
N PRO A 95 -14.26 -27.37 8.40
CA PRO A 95 -14.00 -28.00 7.12
C PRO A 95 -13.55 -26.98 6.06
N TRP A 96 -13.04 -27.47 4.93
CA TRP A 96 -12.76 -26.63 3.76
C TRP A 96 -14.08 -26.22 3.09
N PHE A 97 -14.23 -24.93 2.85
CA PHE A 97 -15.29 -24.37 2.02
C PHE A 97 -14.75 -24.07 0.63
N CYS A 98 -15.46 -24.51 -0.39
CA CYS A 98 -15.19 -24.15 -1.78
C CYS A 98 -15.78 -22.77 -2.08
N PHE A 99 -14.99 -21.89 -2.70
CA PHE A 99 -15.43 -20.56 -3.18
C PHE A 99 -15.85 -20.58 -4.65
N GLY A 100 -15.39 -21.57 -5.41
CA GLY A 100 -15.78 -21.78 -6.79
C GLY A 100 -14.72 -22.53 -7.58
N SER A 101 -15.11 -22.94 -8.78
CA SER A 101 -14.21 -23.43 -9.81
C SER A 101 -14.46 -22.74 -11.14
N PHE A 102 -13.37 -22.37 -11.83
CA PHE A 102 -13.40 -21.64 -13.09
C PHE A 102 -12.59 -22.36 -14.17
N LYS A 103 -13.18 -22.57 -15.35
CA LYS A 103 -12.49 -23.14 -16.52
C LYS A 103 -11.96 -22.02 -17.41
N ALA A 104 -10.70 -22.13 -17.83
CA ALA A 104 -10.02 -21.09 -18.60
C ALA A 104 -10.66 -20.81 -19.98
N ALA A 105 -11.31 -21.81 -20.58
CA ALA A 105 -12.07 -21.66 -21.82
C ALA A 105 -13.36 -20.81 -21.66
N GLY A 106 -13.66 -20.36 -20.44
CA GLY A 106 -14.94 -19.78 -20.06
C GLY A 106 -15.85 -20.83 -19.44
N GLY A 107 -16.82 -20.34 -18.67
CA GLY A 107 -17.69 -21.19 -17.88
C GLY A 107 -17.06 -21.58 -16.54
N GLY A 108 -17.86 -21.52 -15.50
CA GLY A 108 -17.47 -21.91 -14.17
C GLY A 108 -18.71 -22.19 -13.34
N ALA A 109 -18.52 -22.97 -12.28
CA ALA A 109 -19.54 -23.17 -11.29
C ALA A 109 -19.07 -22.46 -10.02
N GLY A 110 -19.91 -21.56 -9.51
CA GLY A 110 -19.84 -21.18 -8.12
C GLY A 110 -19.91 -22.44 -7.25
N ALA A 111 -19.50 -22.31 -6.01
CA ALA A 111 -19.52 -23.46 -5.14
C ALA A 111 -20.97 -23.92 -4.91
N ALA A 112 -21.20 -25.24 -4.89
CA ALA A 112 -22.51 -25.77 -4.48
C ALA A 112 -22.88 -25.23 -3.08
N PRO A 113 -24.18 -25.09 -2.76
CA PRO A 113 -24.62 -24.71 -1.43
C PRO A 113 -23.91 -25.55 -0.35
N GLN A 114 -23.23 -24.88 0.56
CA GLN A 114 -22.49 -25.48 1.66
C GLN A 114 -22.94 -24.81 2.95
N GLU A 115 -23.44 -25.58 3.91
CA GLU A 115 -23.80 -25.11 5.24
C GLU A 115 -23.43 -26.16 6.29
N ASN A 116 -22.85 -25.72 7.41
CA ASN A 116 -22.51 -26.56 8.56
C ASN A 116 -22.54 -25.74 9.86
N SER A 117 -22.04 -26.33 10.96
CA SER A 117 -22.00 -25.70 12.27
C SER A 117 -21.12 -24.42 12.32
N PHE A 118 -20.15 -24.27 11.43
CA PHE A 118 -19.30 -23.08 11.37
C PHE A 118 -19.95 -21.92 10.61
N GLY A 119 -20.74 -22.21 9.58
CA GLY A 119 -21.26 -21.19 8.68
C GLY A 119 -21.84 -21.74 7.39
N ARG A 120 -22.10 -20.84 6.45
CA ARG A 120 -22.61 -21.16 5.11
C ARG A 120 -21.93 -20.35 4.01
N MET A 121 -21.86 -20.93 2.82
CA MET A 121 -21.48 -20.21 1.59
C MET A 121 -22.71 -19.48 1.03
N ALA A 122 -22.63 -18.15 1.02
CA ALA A 122 -23.58 -17.28 0.34
C ALA A 122 -23.03 -16.92 -1.05
N ILE A 123 -23.17 -17.86 -2.00
CA ILE A 123 -22.61 -17.82 -3.36
C ILE A 123 -21.07 -17.82 -3.35
N ASP A 124 -20.44 -16.67 -3.07
CA ASP A 124 -18.99 -16.44 -3.08
C ASP A 124 -18.48 -15.79 -1.79
N VAL A 125 -19.33 -15.68 -0.77
CA VAL A 125 -18.97 -15.21 0.59
C VAL A 125 -19.22 -16.30 1.61
N LEU A 126 -18.18 -16.70 2.35
CA LEU A 126 -18.36 -17.55 3.53
C LEU A 126 -18.87 -16.68 4.69
N ARG A 127 -20.08 -16.96 5.18
CA ARG A 127 -20.68 -16.31 6.36
C ARG A 127 -20.62 -17.24 7.57
N LEU A 128 -19.98 -16.78 8.63
CA LEU A 128 -19.73 -17.57 9.84
C LEU A 128 -20.77 -17.30 10.93
N ARG A 129 -21.09 -18.34 11.70
CA ARG A 129 -21.94 -18.25 12.89
C ARG A 129 -21.19 -17.65 14.09
N LYS A 130 -19.90 -17.98 14.22
CA LYS A 130 -18.98 -17.42 15.23
C LYS A 130 -17.79 -16.76 14.55
N LYS A 131 -17.23 -15.71 15.17
CA LYS A 131 -16.07 -15.02 14.62
C LYS A 131 -14.86 -15.94 14.57
N ALA A 132 -14.13 -15.90 13.47
CA ALA A 132 -12.86 -16.58 13.29
C ALA A 132 -11.67 -15.66 13.63
N SER A 133 -10.57 -16.24 14.11
CA SER A 133 -9.32 -15.54 14.45
C SER A 133 -8.18 -15.82 13.47
N ALA A 134 -8.28 -16.89 12.68
CA ALA A 134 -7.28 -17.24 11.68
C ALA A 134 -7.94 -17.95 10.49
N LEU A 135 -7.20 -18.06 9.39
CA LEU A 135 -7.63 -18.75 8.18
C LEU A 135 -6.50 -19.52 7.51
N ARG A 136 -6.88 -20.44 6.63
CA ARG A 136 -6.02 -21.07 5.63
C ARG A 136 -6.73 -21.06 4.29
N TYR A 137 -5.97 -21.00 3.21
CA TYR A 137 -6.50 -21.21 1.87
C TYR A 137 -5.68 -22.26 1.13
N ARG A 138 -6.30 -22.86 0.11
CA ARG A 138 -5.61 -23.65 -0.89
C ARG A 138 -6.14 -23.32 -2.27
N ILE A 139 -5.22 -23.25 -3.23
CA ILE A 139 -5.50 -23.05 -4.65
C ILE A 139 -5.11 -24.33 -5.37
N THR A 140 -6.03 -24.86 -6.17
CA THR A 140 -5.79 -26.04 -6.99
C THR A 140 -5.90 -25.66 -8.46
N LEU A 141 -4.87 -25.96 -9.22
CA LEU A 141 -4.88 -25.88 -10.68
C LEU A 141 -5.03 -27.30 -11.24
N LYS A 142 -5.91 -27.46 -12.23
CA LYS A 142 -5.88 -28.60 -13.15
C LYS A 142 -5.44 -28.06 -14.50
N PRO A 143 -4.12 -28.02 -14.80
CA PRO A 143 -3.63 -27.52 -16.07
C PRO A 143 -4.04 -28.46 -17.21
N GLY A 144 -4.23 -27.91 -18.41
CA GLY A 144 -4.28 -28.72 -19.63
C GLY A 144 -2.94 -29.39 -19.92
N ASN A 145 -2.93 -30.31 -20.88
CA ASN A 145 -1.79 -31.23 -21.09
C ASN A 145 -0.59 -30.60 -21.81
N THR A 146 -0.71 -29.38 -22.33
CA THR A 146 0.23 -28.87 -23.33
C THR A 146 1.17 -27.77 -22.83
N LYS A 147 0.77 -26.96 -21.84
CA LYS A 147 1.56 -25.82 -21.36
C LYS A 147 1.43 -25.63 -19.85
N PRO A 148 2.49 -25.18 -19.16
CA PRO A 148 2.43 -24.87 -17.74
C PRO A 148 1.40 -23.79 -17.40
N ALA A 149 0.66 -23.98 -16.32
CA ALA A 149 -0.20 -22.95 -15.73
C ALA A 149 0.58 -22.14 -14.69
N VAL A 150 0.16 -20.90 -14.46
CA VAL A 150 0.84 -19.96 -13.57
C VAL A 150 -0.17 -19.40 -12.57
N ILE A 151 0.10 -19.53 -11.26
CA ILE A 151 -0.59 -18.76 -10.21
C ILE A 151 0.08 -17.39 -10.14
N ARG A 152 -0.68 -16.33 -10.34
CA ARG A 152 -0.16 -14.95 -10.33
C ARG A 152 -0.40 -14.24 -9.01
N LEU A 153 -1.57 -14.45 -8.40
CA LEU A 153 -1.99 -13.75 -7.19
C LEU A 153 -3.06 -14.56 -6.44
N VAL A 154 -3.07 -14.44 -5.12
CA VAL A 154 -4.20 -14.87 -4.27
C VAL A 154 -4.63 -13.70 -3.39
N SER A 155 -5.93 -13.43 -3.34
CA SER A 155 -6.52 -12.41 -2.47
C SER A 155 -7.49 -13.03 -1.49
N VAL A 156 -7.31 -12.69 -0.21
CA VAL A 156 -8.23 -13.03 0.88
C VAL A 156 -8.74 -11.74 1.48
N THR A 157 -10.05 -11.62 1.60
CA THR A 157 -10.68 -10.49 2.28
C THR A 157 -11.58 -10.99 3.39
N TYR A 158 -11.36 -10.55 4.62
CA TYR A 158 -12.23 -10.87 5.75
C TYR A 158 -12.88 -9.63 6.34
N THR A 159 -14.05 -9.80 6.95
CA THR A 159 -14.87 -8.70 7.45
C THR A 159 -15.54 -9.03 8.78
N ASP A 160 -15.51 -8.08 9.71
CA ASP A 160 -16.41 -8.03 10.86
C ASP A 160 -17.70 -7.28 10.44
N SER A 161 -18.71 -8.04 10.03
CA SER A 161 -19.96 -7.48 9.49
C SER A 161 -20.82 -6.76 10.54
N VAL A 162 -20.56 -6.99 11.83
CA VAL A 162 -21.23 -6.30 12.95
C VAL A 162 -20.46 -5.08 13.44
N ALA A 163 -19.23 -4.86 12.98
CA ALA A 163 -18.48 -3.66 13.32
C ALA A 163 -19.17 -2.40 12.75
N ALA A 164 -19.12 -1.31 13.53
CA ALA A 164 -19.87 -0.09 13.23
C ALA A 164 -19.39 0.60 11.94
N TYR A 165 -20.33 0.98 11.07
CA TYR A 165 -20.06 1.88 9.95
C TYR A 165 -19.77 3.31 10.46
N ARG A 166 -18.76 3.96 9.87
CA ARG A 166 -18.32 5.32 10.26
C ARG A 166 -18.44 6.27 9.05
N PRO A 167 -19.54 7.06 8.95
CA PRO A 167 -19.75 7.95 7.81
C PRO A 167 -18.62 8.94 7.57
N ALA A 168 -18.08 9.55 8.64
CA ALA A 168 -17.01 10.55 8.53
C ALA A 168 -15.73 9.95 7.91
N ASN A 169 -15.35 8.74 8.31
CA ASN A 169 -14.18 8.04 7.75
C ASN A 169 -14.43 7.58 6.31
N ALA A 170 -15.66 7.19 5.99
CA ALA A 170 -16.01 6.70 4.67
C ALA A 170 -15.82 7.77 3.57
N VAL A 171 -16.07 9.04 3.89
CA VAL A 171 -16.03 10.17 2.93
C VAL A 171 -14.90 11.18 3.19
N SER A 172 -13.99 10.87 4.12
CA SER A 172 -12.84 11.73 4.40
C SER A 172 -11.93 11.83 3.18
N ARG A 173 -11.16 12.92 3.12
CA ARG A 173 -10.23 13.20 2.02
C ARG A 173 -8.82 13.33 2.57
N ALA A 174 -7.85 12.89 1.79
CA ALA A 174 -6.46 13.20 2.05
C ALA A 174 -6.22 14.72 1.98
N THR A 175 -5.25 15.20 2.77
CA THR A 175 -4.69 16.55 2.61
C THR A 175 -4.17 16.72 1.17
N GLY A 176 -4.48 17.84 0.52
CA GLY A 176 -4.08 18.07 -0.87
C GLY A 176 -4.89 17.26 -1.90
N TYR A 177 -6.13 16.90 -1.57
CA TYR A 177 -7.07 16.22 -2.47
C TYR A 177 -7.08 16.83 -3.88
N LYS A 178 -6.94 15.98 -4.90
CA LYS A 178 -7.09 16.34 -6.32
C LYS A 178 -8.15 15.47 -6.98
N PRO A 179 -8.98 16.04 -7.89
CA PRO A 179 -9.89 15.25 -8.70
C PRO A 179 -9.10 14.24 -9.55
N VAL A 180 -9.73 13.12 -9.87
CA VAL A 180 -9.15 12.07 -10.71
C VAL A 180 -10.25 11.51 -11.60
N LYS A 181 -9.93 11.21 -12.85
CA LYS A 181 -10.81 10.50 -13.76
C LYS A 181 -9.96 9.65 -14.70
N ILE A 182 -10.32 8.38 -14.83
CA ILE A 182 -9.71 7.46 -15.78
C ILE A 182 -10.70 7.19 -16.92
N PHE A 183 -10.16 6.84 -18.09
CA PHE A 183 -10.98 6.48 -19.24
C PHE A 183 -11.47 5.04 -19.11
N LEU A 184 -12.79 4.84 -19.25
CA LEU A 184 -13.42 3.55 -19.55
C LEU A 184 -14.41 3.75 -20.70
N PRO A 185 -14.65 2.75 -21.57
CA PRO A 185 -15.74 2.84 -22.53
C PRO A 185 -17.09 2.91 -21.79
N ARG A 186 -18.06 3.62 -22.36
CA ARG A 186 -19.41 3.75 -21.81
C ARG A 186 -20.30 2.66 -22.41
N ARG A 187 -20.62 1.63 -21.63
CA ARG A 187 -21.46 0.50 -22.08
C ARG A 187 -22.66 0.33 -21.17
N SER A 188 -23.83 0.24 -21.78
CA SER A 188 -25.07 -0.10 -21.11
C SER A 188 -25.38 -1.57 -21.29
N GLN A 189 -25.90 -2.20 -20.24
CA GLN A 189 -26.47 -3.54 -20.32
C GLN A 189 -27.83 -3.53 -21.03
N MET A 190 -28.57 -2.42 -20.93
CA MET A 190 -29.92 -2.27 -21.48
C MET A 190 -29.94 -2.19 -23.01
N VAL A 191 -28.82 -1.85 -23.64
CA VAL A 191 -28.68 -1.88 -25.10
C VAL A 191 -28.30 -3.26 -25.64
N GLN A 192 -27.94 -4.21 -24.76
CA GLN A 192 -27.73 -5.59 -25.17
C GLN A 192 -29.10 -6.21 -25.42
N ARG A 193 -29.47 -6.45 -26.69
CA ARG A 193 -30.81 -6.91 -27.10
C ARG A 193 -31.04 -8.39 -26.75
N VAL A 194 -30.95 -8.74 -25.46
CA VAL A 194 -31.10 -10.10 -24.91
C VAL A 194 -32.05 -10.10 -23.71
N LYS A 195 -32.79 -11.18 -23.49
CA LYS A 195 -33.81 -11.26 -22.42
C LYS A 195 -33.23 -11.07 -21.01
N TYR A 196 -31.98 -11.48 -20.79
CA TYR A 196 -31.29 -11.38 -19.51
C TYR A 196 -30.47 -10.08 -19.35
N ALA A 197 -30.68 -9.07 -20.21
CA ALA A 197 -29.98 -7.79 -20.16
C ALA A 197 -30.04 -7.12 -18.77
N GLY A 198 -31.14 -7.29 -18.04
CA GLY A 198 -31.31 -6.84 -16.65
C GLY A 198 -30.33 -7.42 -15.63
N SER A 199 -29.67 -8.53 -15.94
CA SER A 199 -28.90 -9.35 -14.99
C SER A 199 -27.40 -9.39 -15.25
N ILE A 200 -26.90 -8.64 -16.25
CA ILE A 200 -25.49 -8.69 -16.71
C ILE A 200 -24.68 -7.43 -16.33
N CYS A 201 -25.08 -6.72 -15.27
CA CYS A 201 -24.35 -5.53 -14.79
C CYS A 201 -22.87 -5.78 -14.51
N SER A 202 -22.53 -6.94 -13.92
CA SER A 202 -21.13 -7.34 -13.64
C SER A 202 -20.32 -7.54 -14.92
N PRO A 203 -20.64 -8.48 -15.82
CA PRO A 203 -19.83 -8.71 -17.02
C PRO A 203 -19.79 -7.49 -17.96
N VAL A 204 -20.84 -6.66 -18.00
CA VAL A 204 -20.78 -5.39 -18.75
C VAL A 204 -19.74 -4.45 -18.14
N SER A 205 -19.72 -4.30 -16.82
CA SER A 205 -18.71 -3.51 -16.10
C SER A 205 -17.29 -4.07 -16.27
N LEU A 206 -17.14 -5.39 -16.18
CA LEU A 206 -15.88 -6.09 -16.44
C LEU A 206 -15.38 -5.84 -17.86
N SER A 207 -16.28 -5.91 -18.86
CA SER A 207 -15.91 -5.63 -20.25
C SER A 207 -15.41 -4.19 -20.43
N MET A 208 -15.98 -3.22 -19.70
CA MET A 208 -15.52 -1.83 -19.72
C MET A 208 -14.09 -1.72 -19.17
N ALA A 209 -13.82 -2.34 -18.02
CA ALA A 209 -12.49 -2.33 -17.41
C ALA A 209 -11.43 -3.04 -18.28
N LEU A 210 -11.74 -4.22 -18.82
CA LEU A 210 -10.82 -4.95 -19.70
C LEU A 210 -10.49 -4.14 -20.96
N SER A 211 -11.49 -3.52 -21.59
CA SER A 211 -11.27 -2.67 -22.77
C SER A 211 -10.49 -1.39 -22.44
N ALA A 212 -10.67 -0.79 -21.26
CA ALA A 212 -9.83 0.32 -20.81
C ALA A 212 -8.36 -0.09 -20.64
N LEU A 213 -8.11 -1.37 -20.31
CA LEU A 213 -6.78 -1.97 -20.27
C LEU A 213 -6.35 -2.55 -21.64
N GLY A 214 -6.96 -2.09 -22.74
CA GLY A 214 -6.56 -2.46 -24.11
C GLY A 214 -6.89 -3.89 -24.51
N LEU A 215 -7.70 -4.62 -23.73
CA LEU A 215 -8.12 -5.97 -24.06
C LEU A 215 -9.46 -5.96 -24.80
N SER A 216 -9.56 -6.71 -25.90
CA SER A 216 -10.82 -6.89 -26.62
C SER A 216 -11.83 -7.64 -25.75
N ALA A 217 -12.87 -6.96 -25.29
CA ALA A 217 -13.90 -7.54 -24.42
C ALA A 217 -15.26 -7.03 -24.88
N GLU A 218 -16.15 -7.91 -25.28
CA GLU A 218 -17.53 -7.59 -25.65
C GLU A 218 -18.48 -8.02 -24.53
N PRO A 219 -19.52 -7.22 -24.19
CA PRO A 219 -20.40 -7.51 -23.06
C PRO A 219 -21.00 -8.92 -23.04
N LEU A 220 -21.54 -9.40 -24.16
CA LEU A 220 -22.19 -10.70 -24.23
C LEU A 220 -21.19 -11.87 -24.19
N LYS A 221 -20.04 -11.74 -24.84
CA LYS A 221 -18.95 -12.75 -24.75
C LYS A 221 -18.41 -12.82 -23.32
N THR A 222 -18.22 -11.68 -22.66
CA THR A 222 -17.82 -11.63 -21.26
C THR A 222 -18.89 -12.25 -20.36
N ALA A 223 -20.17 -11.97 -20.59
CA ALA A 223 -21.27 -12.56 -19.83
C ALA A 223 -21.32 -14.09 -19.95
N ALA A 224 -21.18 -14.63 -21.17
CA ALA A 224 -21.11 -16.07 -21.38
C ALA A 224 -19.91 -16.72 -20.66
N ALA A 225 -18.75 -16.05 -20.65
CA ALA A 225 -17.54 -16.59 -20.05
C ALA A 225 -17.59 -16.66 -18.50
N VAL A 226 -18.38 -15.79 -17.85
CA VAL A 226 -18.45 -15.69 -16.38
C VAL A 226 -19.80 -16.13 -15.80
N PHE A 227 -20.65 -16.74 -16.61
CA PHE A 227 -21.93 -17.27 -16.15
C PHE A 227 -21.71 -18.37 -15.10
N ASP A 228 -22.32 -18.18 -13.94
CA ASP A 228 -22.31 -19.14 -12.84
C ASP A 228 -23.49 -20.10 -13.02
N SER A 229 -23.21 -21.29 -13.53
CA SER A 229 -24.23 -22.31 -13.77
C SER A 229 -24.83 -22.88 -12.48
N ALA A 230 -24.13 -22.79 -11.34
CA ALA A 230 -24.60 -23.34 -10.07
C ALA A 230 -25.70 -22.46 -9.44
N HIS A 231 -25.65 -21.15 -9.69
CA HIS A 231 -26.58 -20.18 -9.12
C HIS A 231 -27.44 -19.45 -10.14
N ASN A 232 -27.21 -19.70 -11.44
CA ASN A 232 -27.89 -19.02 -12.56
C ASN A 232 -27.75 -17.49 -12.49
N ILE A 233 -26.51 -17.01 -12.28
CA ILE A 233 -26.19 -15.57 -12.19
C ILE A 233 -24.95 -15.22 -13.01
N TYR A 234 -24.77 -13.93 -13.29
CA TYR A 234 -23.58 -13.40 -13.96
C TYR A 234 -22.66 -12.59 -13.01
N GLY A 235 -23.10 -12.42 -11.77
CA GLY A 235 -22.49 -11.54 -10.78
C GLY A 235 -21.52 -12.20 -9.79
N ASN A 236 -21.12 -13.45 -10.02
CA ASN A 236 -20.18 -14.16 -9.14
C ASN A 236 -18.78 -13.51 -9.22
N TRP A 237 -18.31 -12.91 -8.12
CA TRP A 237 -17.08 -12.14 -8.11
C TRP A 237 -15.85 -13.00 -8.38
N PHE A 238 -15.81 -14.23 -7.84
CA PHE A 238 -14.72 -15.17 -8.07
C PHE A 238 -14.56 -15.46 -9.56
N LEU A 239 -15.64 -15.81 -10.27
CA LEU A 239 -15.62 -16.12 -11.70
C LEU A 239 -15.22 -14.89 -12.55
N ASN A 240 -15.73 -13.70 -12.21
CA ASN A 240 -15.37 -12.46 -12.90
C ASN A 240 -13.86 -12.16 -12.77
N THR A 241 -13.30 -12.32 -11.57
CA THR A 241 -11.86 -12.11 -11.35
C THR A 241 -11.00 -13.20 -12.00
N ALA A 242 -11.41 -14.46 -11.93
CA ALA A 242 -10.70 -15.57 -12.55
C ALA A 242 -10.63 -15.40 -14.08
N TYR A 243 -11.76 -15.05 -14.72
CA TYR A 243 -11.79 -14.74 -16.15
C TYR A 243 -10.89 -13.57 -16.52
N ALA A 244 -10.89 -12.47 -15.76
CA ALA A 244 -9.97 -11.37 -16.01
C ALA A 244 -8.50 -11.82 -15.90
N GLY A 245 -8.19 -12.68 -14.92
CA GLY A 245 -6.87 -13.29 -14.73
C GLY A 245 -6.36 -14.06 -15.95
N THR A 246 -7.22 -14.90 -16.55
CA THR A 246 -6.85 -15.67 -17.76
C THR A 246 -6.56 -14.78 -18.97
N ARG A 247 -6.97 -13.53 -18.94
CA ARG A 247 -6.72 -12.51 -19.97
C ARG A 247 -5.41 -11.75 -19.76
N GLY A 248 -4.60 -12.13 -18.76
CA GLY A 248 -3.26 -11.61 -18.53
C GLY A 248 -3.19 -10.32 -17.71
N VAL A 249 -4.29 -9.92 -17.07
CA VAL A 249 -4.33 -8.81 -16.10
C VAL A 249 -4.45 -9.36 -14.69
N TYR A 250 -3.92 -8.65 -13.69
CA TYR A 250 -4.19 -8.98 -12.30
C TYR A 250 -5.64 -8.65 -11.97
N ALA A 251 -6.36 -9.59 -11.36
CA ALA A 251 -7.72 -9.36 -10.92
C ALA A 251 -8.02 -10.06 -9.60
N PHE A 252 -8.66 -9.35 -8.68
CA PHE A 252 -9.01 -9.88 -7.38
C PHE A 252 -10.15 -9.14 -6.70
N THR A 253 -10.83 -9.84 -5.80
CA THR A 253 -11.87 -9.28 -4.93
C THR A 253 -11.24 -8.55 -3.75
N ALA A 254 -11.84 -7.43 -3.36
CA ALA A 254 -11.46 -6.65 -2.20
C ALA A 254 -12.69 -5.98 -1.54
N ARG A 255 -12.53 -5.55 -0.29
CA ARG A 255 -13.46 -4.68 0.42
C ARG A 255 -12.73 -3.45 0.91
N LEU A 256 -13.06 -2.30 0.34
CA LEU A 256 -12.45 -1.01 0.69
C LEU A 256 -13.22 -0.35 1.84
N ASN A 257 -12.51 0.39 2.69
CA ASN A 257 -13.08 1.01 3.88
C ASN A 257 -13.40 2.51 3.71
N SER A 258 -12.96 3.13 2.62
CA SER A 258 -13.20 4.55 2.34
C SER A 258 -13.17 4.89 0.84
N LEU A 259 -13.75 6.04 0.48
CA LEU A 259 -13.63 6.57 -0.87
C LEU A 259 -12.17 6.97 -1.22
N GLU A 260 -11.34 7.30 -0.23
CA GLU A 260 -9.93 7.63 -0.47
C GLU A 260 -9.11 6.38 -0.83
N GLU A 261 -9.41 5.22 -0.24
CA GLU A 261 -8.83 3.94 -0.68
C GLU A 261 -9.16 3.66 -2.15
N ALA A 262 -10.41 3.90 -2.56
CA ALA A 262 -10.83 3.78 -3.96
C ALA A 262 -10.11 4.78 -4.88
N ARG A 263 -9.98 6.04 -4.44
CA ARG A 263 -9.27 7.10 -5.18
C ARG A 263 -7.82 6.74 -5.44
N ALA A 264 -7.16 6.06 -4.51
CA ALA A 264 -5.77 5.67 -4.66
C ALA A 264 -5.54 4.64 -5.78
N PHE A 265 -6.49 3.73 -6.01
CA PHE A 265 -6.48 2.85 -7.20
C PHE A 265 -6.65 3.66 -8.49
N LEU A 266 -7.58 4.61 -8.53
CA LEU A 266 -7.80 5.44 -9.71
C LEU A 266 -6.60 6.34 -10.04
N LEU A 267 -5.86 6.84 -9.03
CA LEU A 267 -4.61 7.57 -9.22
C LEU A 267 -3.49 6.69 -9.81
N ALA A 268 -3.59 5.37 -9.66
CA ALA A 268 -2.73 4.40 -10.32
C ALA A 268 -3.27 3.94 -11.69
N GLY A 269 -4.37 4.53 -12.19
CA GLY A 269 -4.99 4.13 -13.45
C GLY A 269 -5.80 2.83 -13.36
N ILE A 270 -6.10 2.35 -12.15
CA ILE A 270 -6.72 1.04 -11.93
C ILE A 270 -8.25 1.21 -11.75
N PRO A 271 -9.08 0.66 -12.65
CA PRO A 271 -10.53 0.67 -12.50
C PRO A 271 -11.01 -0.22 -11.35
N LEU A 272 -12.15 0.18 -10.76
CA LEU A 272 -12.81 -0.53 -9.67
C LEU A 272 -14.24 -0.85 -10.07
N ILE A 273 -14.67 -2.11 -9.89
CA ILE A 273 -16.06 -2.48 -10.12
C ILE A 273 -16.72 -2.75 -8.77
N ALA A 274 -17.57 -1.81 -8.36
CA ALA A 274 -18.18 -1.77 -7.04
C ALA A 274 -19.55 -2.45 -7.04
N SER A 275 -19.85 -3.19 -5.97
CA SER A 275 -21.20 -3.70 -5.71
C SER A 275 -21.96 -2.74 -4.82
N VAL A 276 -23.17 -2.35 -5.22
CA VAL A 276 -24.02 -1.44 -4.45
C VAL A 276 -25.37 -2.10 -4.10
N THR A 277 -25.92 -1.69 -2.95
CA THR A 277 -27.29 -1.99 -2.51
C THR A 277 -27.90 -0.73 -1.94
N PHE A 278 -29.12 -0.41 -2.37
CA PHE A 278 -29.84 0.76 -1.89
C PHE A 278 -31.34 0.59 -2.09
N GLY A 279 -32.11 1.18 -1.17
CA GLY A 279 -33.55 1.32 -1.25
C GLY A 279 -34.01 2.55 -2.05
N PRO A 280 -35.33 2.73 -2.22
CA PRO A 280 -35.89 3.91 -2.88
C PRO A 280 -35.36 5.23 -2.29
N GLY A 281 -34.88 6.12 -3.16
CA GLY A 281 -34.41 7.46 -2.78
C GLY A 281 -33.05 7.52 -2.06
N GLU A 282 -32.44 6.39 -1.71
CA GLU A 282 -31.16 6.35 -0.98
C GLU A 282 -29.95 6.73 -1.86
N LEU A 283 -30.03 6.50 -3.17
CA LEU A 283 -29.03 6.89 -4.17
C LEU A 283 -29.71 7.67 -5.30
N LYS A 284 -29.64 9.00 -5.25
CA LYS A 284 -30.32 9.87 -6.21
C LYS A 284 -29.64 9.80 -7.58
N HIS A 285 -30.43 10.02 -8.64
CA HIS A 285 -30.00 9.96 -10.05
C HIS A 285 -29.52 8.59 -10.53
N SER A 286 -29.70 7.52 -9.74
CA SER A 286 -29.50 6.15 -10.21
C SER A 286 -30.51 5.78 -11.29
N PRO A 287 -30.14 4.96 -12.30
CA PRO A 287 -31.13 4.45 -13.27
C PRO A 287 -32.08 3.44 -12.63
N LEU A 288 -31.72 2.90 -11.47
CA LEU A 288 -32.52 1.96 -10.70
C LEU A 288 -33.22 2.69 -9.56
N LYS A 289 -34.48 2.34 -9.31
CA LYS A 289 -35.22 2.86 -8.14
C LYS A 289 -34.70 2.25 -6.83
N LYS A 290 -34.33 0.97 -6.84
CA LYS A 290 -33.76 0.20 -5.71
C LYS A 290 -33.00 -1.01 -6.25
N THR A 291 -32.10 -1.59 -5.46
CA THR A 291 -31.41 -2.85 -5.81
C THR A 291 -30.89 -3.61 -4.59
N ASN A 292 -31.01 -4.94 -4.62
CA ASN A 292 -30.38 -5.85 -3.64
C ASN A 292 -28.95 -6.23 -4.03
N GLY A 293 -28.50 -5.84 -5.21
CA GLY A 293 -27.16 -6.07 -5.73
C GLY A 293 -27.05 -5.56 -7.16
N HIS A 294 -26.23 -4.54 -7.37
CA HIS A 294 -25.91 -3.99 -8.68
C HIS A 294 -24.42 -3.73 -8.77
N LEU A 295 -23.82 -3.95 -9.94
CA LEU A 295 -22.41 -3.67 -10.17
C LEU A 295 -22.24 -2.54 -11.17
N LEU A 296 -21.31 -1.65 -10.86
CA LEU A 296 -20.95 -0.50 -11.68
C LEU A 296 -19.45 -0.21 -11.59
N ALA A 297 -18.90 0.50 -12.56
CA ALA A 297 -17.49 0.88 -12.54
C ALA A 297 -17.31 2.27 -11.92
N ILE A 298 -16.44 2.42 -10.93
CA ILE A 298 -16.00 3.73 -10.44
C ILE A 298 -14.88 4.20 -11.37
N THR A 299 -15.04 5.39 -11.95
CA THR A 299 -14.13 5.95 -12.95
C THR A 299 -13.45 7.24 -12.49
N GLY A 300 -13.88 7.83 -11.38
CA GLY A 300 -13.27 9.05 -10.90
C GLY A 300 -13.91 9.66 -9.66
N PHE A 301 -13.33 10.77 -9.24
CA PHE A 301 -13.89 11.69 -8.27
C PHE A 301 -13.70 13.13 -8.74
N ASN A 302 -14.75 13.94 -8.67
CA ASN A 302 -14.68 15.35 -9.06
C ASN A 302 -14.09 16.23 -7.94
N ALA A 303 -13.89 17.53 -8.20
CA ALA A 303 -13.32 18.47 -7.21
C ALA A 303 -14.13 18.56 -5.90
N LYS A 304 -15.46 18.41 -5.99
CA LYS A 304 -16.38 18.35 -4.85
C LYS A 304 -16.44 16.96 -4.20
N GLY A 305 -15.62 16.00 -4.64
CA GLY A 305 -15.55 14.62 -4.19
C GLY A 305 -16.77 13.76 -4.50
N GLY A 306 -17.65 14.20 -5.41
CA GLY A 306 -18.68 13.35 -5.98
C GLY A 306 -18.06 12.19 -6.75
N VAL A 307 -18.71 11.03 -6.70
CA VAL A 307 -18.18 9.78 -7.26
C VAL A 307 -18.63 9.66 -8.71
N ILE A 308 -17.67 9.65 -9.63
CA ILE A 308 -17.90 9.48 -11.06
C ILE A 308 -17.94 7.97 -11.33
N VAL A 309 -19.03 7.50 -11.93
CA VAL A 309 -19.25 6.09 -12.23
C VAL A 309 -19.69 5.89 -13.67
N HIS A 310 -19.46 4.70 -14.20
CA HIS A 310 -20.14 4.16 -15.37
C HIS A 310 -21.15 3.11 -14.88
N ASP A 311 -22.43 3.46 -14.91
CA ASP A 311 -23.53 2.63 -14.44
C ASP A 311 -24.15 1.86 -15.64
N PRO A 312 -23.95 0.53 -15.72
CA PRO A 312 -24.41 -0.25 -16.87
C PRO A 312 -25.93 -0.32 -16.96
N ALA A 313 -26.69 -0.09 -15.88
CA ALA A 313 -28.15 -0.10 -15.90
C ALA A 313 -28.75 1.15 -16.57
N ALA A 314 -27.94 2.11 -17.01
CA ALA A 314 -28.41 3.25 -17.77
C ALA A 314 -29.13 2.82 -19.07
N PRO A 315 -30.15 3.55 -19.54
CA PRO A 315 -30.95 3.15 -20.72
C PRO A 315 -30.15 3.18 -22.03
N GLY A 316 -29.05 3.94 -22.09
CA GLY A 316 -28.18 3.99 -23.26
C GLY A 316 -26.78 4.52 -22.96
N SER A 317 -25.83 4.24 -23.85
CA SER A 317 -24.39 4.50 -23.66
C SER A 317 -24.05 5.96 -23.34
N LYS A 318 -24.81 6.94 -23.86
CA LYS A 318 -24.62 8.37 -23.57
C LYS A 318 -24.93 8.75 -22.10
N THR A 319 -25.71 7.93 -21.40
CA THR A 319 -26.21 8.18 -20.03
C THR A 319 -25.60 7.25 -18.98
N VAL A 320 -24.60 6.46 -19.36
CA VAL A 320 -23.88 5.52 -18.50
C VAL A 320 -23.01 6.27 -17.48
N GLU A 321 -22.32 7.33 -17.91
CA GLU A 321 -21.53 8.14 -16.99
C GLU A 321 -22.44 8.98 -16.09
N ARG A 322 -22.22 8.90 -14.79
CA ARG A 322 -22.99 9.63 -13.78
C ARG A 322 -22.10 10.07 -12.63
N VAL A 323 -22.56 11.08 -11.91
CA VAL A 323 -21.89 11.55 -10.69
C VAL A 323 -22.84 11.40 -9.52
N TYR A 324 -22.47 10.60 -8.54
CA TYR A 324 -23.23 10.41 -7.32
C TYR A 324 -22.71 11.27 -6.17
N ASN A 325 -23.61 11.66 -5.27
CA ASN A 325 -23.24 12.27 -4.01
C ASN A 325 -22.37 11.29 -3.19
N LYS A 326 -21.25 11.79 -2.65
CA LYS A 326 -20.28 10.97 -1.92
C LYS A 326 -20.87 10.21 -0.72
N ALA A 327 -21.79 10.83 0.01
CA ALA A 327 -22.38 10.24 1.20
C ALA A 327 -23.45 9.20 0.85
N GLU A 328 -24.27 9.48 -0.17
CA GLU A 328 -25.24 8.52 -0.71
C GLU A 328 -24.53 7.28 -1.26
N PHE A 329 -23.52 7.48 -2.11
CA PHE A 329 -22.73 6.38 -2.67
C PHE A 329 -21.98 5.60 -1.59
N ALA A 330 -21.36 6.28 -0.62
CA ALA A 330 -20.70 5.62 0.50
C ALA A 330 -21.66 4.77 1.35
N ARG A 331 -22.93 5.15 1.49
CA ARG A 331 -23.93 4.28 2.14
C ARG A 331 -24.27 3.08 1.26
N ALA A 332 -24.59 3.31 -0.02
CA ALA A 332 -24.95 2.25 -0.95
C ALA A 332 -23.85 1.19 -1.15
N TRP A 333 -22.58 1.61 -1.10
CA TRP A 333 -21.42 0.76 -1.31
C TRP A 333 -20.71 0.39 -0.02
N LEU A 334 -20.13 1.37 0.67
CA LEU A 334 -19.31 1.12 1.85
C LEU A 334 -20.20 0.57 2.96
N LYS A 335 -21.27 1.25 3.39
CA LYS A 335 -22.14 0.77 4.49
C LYS A 335 -22.80 -0.58 4.16
N ASN A 336 -23.55 -0.63 3.06
CA ASN A 336 -24.46 -1.74 2.75
C ASN A 336 -23.79 -2.97 2.11
N LYS A 337 -22.63 -2.80 1.47
CA LYS A 337 -21.86 -3.88 0.84
C LYS A 337 -20.43 -4.01 1.37
N TYR A 338 -20.12 -3.38 2.49
CA TYR A 338 -18.77 -3.38 3.10
C TYR A 338 -17.66 -2.91 2.15
N GLY A 339 -18.01 -2.11 1.13
CA GLY A 339 -17.05 -1.67 0.12
C GLY A 339 -16.59 -2.76 -0.83
N THR A 340 -17.39 -3.82 -1.02
CA THR A 340 -17.08 -4.92 -1.93
C THR A 340 -16.88 -4.42 -3.35
N CYS A 341 -15.75 -4.78 -3.94
CA CYS A 341 -15.41 -4.54 -5.33
C CYS A 341 -14.50 -5.64 -5.85
N TYR A 342 -14.33 -5.70 -7.17
CA TYR A 342 -13.14 -6.32 -7.74
C TYR A 342 -12.27 -5.29 -8.47
N ILE A 343 -10.96 -5.49 -8.33
CA ILE A 343 -9.87 -4.67 -8.85
C ILE A 343 -9.32 -5.37 -10.09
N ILE A 344 -9.04 -4.61 -11.15
CA ILE A 344 -8.47 -5.13 -12.39
C ILE A 344 -7.32 -4.23 -12.81
N ALA A 345 -6.10 -4.77 -12.86
CA ALA A 345 -4.89 -3.98 -13.03
C ALA A 345 -3.91 -4.64 -14.01
N ARG A 346 -3.20 -3.82 -14.79
CA ARG A 346 -2.06 -4.30 -15.60
C ARG A 346 -0.88 -4.69 -14.71
N ASP A 347 -0.64 -3.90 -13.69
CA ASP A 347 0.40 -4.10 -12.69
C ASP A 347 -0.06 -3.59 -11.32
N LEU A 348 0.65 -4.02 -10.27
CA LEU A 348 0.43 -3.56 -8.89
C LEU A 348 1.67 -2.81 -8.36
N ASN A 349 2.44 -2.22 -9.26
CA ASN A 349 3.78 -1.71 -8.95
C ASN A 349 3.79 -0.62 -7.88
N ARG A 350 2.69 0.14 -7.76
CA ARG A 350 2.51 1.24 -6.79
C ARG A 350 1.95 0.80 -5.43
N PHE A 351 1.66 -0.49 -5.26
CA PHE A 351 0.99 -1.04 -4.08
C PHE A 351 1.98 -1.87 -3.27
N LEU A 352 3.18 -1.33 -3.04
CA LEU A 352 4.27 -2.03 -2.37
C LEU A 352 4.82 -1.24 -1.20
N ALA A 353 5.23 -1.96 -0.17
CA ALA A 353 5.97 -1.40 0.95
C ALA A 353 7.03 -2.39 1.45
N VAL A 354 8.03 -1.85 2.15
CA VAL A 354 9.09 -2.64 2.79
C VAL A 354 8.53 -3.39 4.00
N LYS A 355 8.70 -4.71 4.05
CA LYS A 355 8.20 -5.56 5.15
C LYS A 355 9.27 -5.90 6.19
N GLU A 356 10.53 -5.70 5.87
CA GLU A 356 11.63 -5.88 6.81
C GLU A 356 11.76 -4.68 7.75
N LYS A 357 12.45 -4.88 8.89
CA LYS A 357 12.67 -3.78 9.86
C LYS A 357 13.31 -2.54 9.22
N MET A 358 14.16 -2.79 8.23
CA MET A 358 14.84 -1.83 7.36
C MET A 358 15.35 -2.60 6.13
N ALA A 359 15.42 -1.95 4.97
CA ALA A 359 16.08 -2.48 3.78
C ALA A 359 17.18 -1.51 3.31
N GLU A 360 18.38 -2.03 3.08
CA GLU A 360 19.45 -1.28 2.41
C GLU A 360 19.05 -0.96 0.98
N PHE A 361 19.41 0.23 0.52
CA PHE A 361 19.04 0.76 -0.78
C PHE A 361 20.28 1.11 -1.59
N TYR A 362 20.43 0.48 -2.75
CA TYR A 362 21.66 0.48 -3.53
C TYR A 362 21.52 1.22 -4.86
N SER A 363 22.61 1.75 -5.40
CA SER A 363 22.68 2.33 -6.75
C SER A 363 22.57 1.27 -7.86
N GLY A 364 23.01 0.04 -7.58
CA GLY A 364 22.90 -1.14 -8.42
C GLY A 364 22.73 -2.42 -7.60
N PRO A 365 22.31 -3.56 -8.20
CA PRO A 365 22.32 -4.86 -7.52
C PRO A 365 23.75 -5.21 -7.08
N PRO A 366 24.05 -5.30 -5.77
CA PRO A 366 25.39 -5.64 -5.33
C PRO A 366 25.71 -7.12 -5.53
N GLY A 367 26.98 -7.43 -5.81
CA GLY A 367 27.53 -8.78 -5.70
C GLY A 367 27.55 -9.32 -4.26
N PRO A 368 28.06 -10.55 -4.07
CA PRO A 368 28.02 -11.20 -2.76
C PRO A 368 28.96 -10.55 -1.72
N GLY A 369 30.05 -9.90 -2.15
CA GLY A 369 31.12 -9.39 -1.28
C GLY A 369 30.77 -8.10 -0.53
N ALA A 370 31.07 -8.04 0.77
CA ALA A 370 30.69 -6.92 1.65
C ALA A 370 31.24 -5.56 1.20
N GLU A 371 32.50 -5.50 0.77
CA GLU A 371 33.14 -4.25 0.31
C GLU A 371 32.48 -3.69 -0.95
N GLU A 372 32.11 -4.56 -1.88
CA GLU A 372 31.40 -4.17 -3.11
C GLU A 372 30.01 -3.61 -2.75
N ARG A 373 29.29 -4.26 -1.81
CA ARG A 373 27.99 -3.75 -1.36
C ARG A 373 28.12 -2.36 -0.76
N ALA A 374 29.11 -2.15 0.11
CA ALA A 374 29.33 -0.87 0.79
C ALA A 374 29.53 0.30 -0.18
N LYS A 375 30.18 0.06 -1.33
CA LYS A 375 30.38 1.06 -2.41
C LYS A 375 29.08 1.45 -3.11
N LEU A 376 28.07 0.59 -3.08
CA LEU A 376 26.79 0.78 -3.77
C LEU A 376 25.69 1.33 -2.87
N ILE A 377 25.91 1.47 -1.56
CA ILE A 377 24.89 1.97 -0.62
C ILE A 377 24.59 3.44 -0.90
N GLU A 378 23.29 3.72 -1.06
CA GLU A 378 22.74 5.06 -1.28
C GLU A 378 21.89 5.52 -0.10
N SER A 379 21.06 4.62 0.45
CA SER A 379 20.11 4.96 1.51
C SER A 379 19.64 3.71 2.27
N GLN A 380 18.72 3.91 3.22
CA GLN A 380 17.93 2.87 3.87
C GLN A 380 16.43 3.21 3.77
N LEU A 381 15.61 2.19 3.54
CA LEU A 381 14.15 2.26 3.58
C LEU A 381 13.63 1.64 4.88
N LEU A 382 12.67 2.30 5.52
CA LEU A 382 12.09 1.88 6.78
C LEU A 382 10.98 0.84 6.58
N PHE A 383 10.68 0.08 7.63
CA PHE A 383 9.47 -0.75 7.68
C PHE A 383 8.22 0.06 7.31
N ASN A 384 7.36 -0.56 6.49
CA ASN A 384 6.13 0.01 5.93
C ASN A 384 6.34 1.23 5.01
N GLU A 385 7.57 1.58 4.65
CA GLU A 385 7.84 2.66 3.70
C GLU A 385 7.43 2.24 2.29
N ARG A 386 6.65 3.11 1.62
CA ARG A 386 6.06 2.79 0.32
C ARG A 386 7.04 2.95 -0.83
N VAL A 387 6.91 2.04 -1.80
CA VAL A 387 7.73 2.03 -3.01
C VAL A 387 6.88 1.83 -4.26
N GLU A 388 7.39 2.31 -5.39
CA GLU A 388 6.88 1.96 -6.73
C GLU A 388 7.91 1.08 -7.45
N LEU A 389 7.52 -0.13 -7.83
CA LEU A 389 8.38 -1.03 -8.61
C LEU A 389 8.63 -0.48 -10.01
N VAL A 390 9.90 -0.43 -10.41
CA VAL A 390 10.32 0.03 -11.74
C VAL A 390 10.68 -1.16 -12.64
N LYS A 391 11.57 -2.04 -12.18
CA LYS A 391 11.98 -3.25 -12.88
C LYS A 391 12.62 -4.26 -11.94
N ILE A 392 12.83 -5.47 -12.44
CA ILE A 392 13.45 -6.58 -11.70
C ILE A 392 14.64 -7.14 -12.47
N SER A 393 15.64 -7.60 -11.72
CA SER A 393 16.82 -8.30 -12.22
C SER A 393 17.18 -9.42 -11.24
N GLY A 394 16.83 -10.66 -11.58
CA GLY A 394 16.99 -11.80 -10.66
C GLY A 394 16.22 -11.57 -9.35
N ALA A 395 16.92 -11.66 -8.23
CA ALA A 395 16.36 -11.45 -6.89
C ALA A 395 16.23 -9.97 -6.48
N TRP A 396 16.59 -9.02 -7.35
CA TRP A 396 16.64 -7.60 -7.03
C TRP A 396 15.52 -6.81 -7.70
N ALA A 397 14.93 -5.89 -6.94
CA ALA A 397 13.92 -4.94 -7.40
C ALA A 397 14.52 -3.54 -7.48
N GLN A 398 14.45 -2.91 -8.65
CA GLN A 398 14.64 -1.47 -8.75
C GLN A 398 13.33 -0.80 -8.42
N VAL A 399 13.32 0.12 -7.47
CA VAL A 399 12.11 0.84 -7.04
C VAL A 399 12.35 2.34 -6.95
N ARG A 400 11.25 3.07 -6.88
CA ARG A 400 11.19 4.46 -6.42
C ARG A 400 10.71 4.50 -4.98
N ALA A 401 11.51 5.05 -4.07
CA ALA A 401 11.15 5.28 -2.67
C ALA A 401 10.20 6.49 -2.56
N LEU A 402 8.91 6.23 -2.43
CA LEU A 402 7.87 7.26 -2.53
C LEU A 402 7.88 8.26 -1.36
N GLU A 403 8.60 7.94 -0.30
CA GLU A 403 8.75 8.76 0.90
C GLU A 403 10.16 9.35 1.07
N GLN A 404 11.01 9.24 0.04
CA GLN A 404 12.33 9.86 -0.01
C GLN A 404 12.46 10.68 -1.29
N ALA A 405 12.35 12.00 -1.18
CA ALA A 405 12.68 12.88 -2.29
C ALA A 405 14.21 13.01 -2.43
N SER A 406 14.70 13.05 -3.67
CA SER A 406 16.09 13.38 -4.00
C SER A 406 16.12 14.33 -5.21
N LEU A 407 17.20 15.10 -5.36
CA LEU A 407 17.40 15.94 -6.53
C LEU A 407 17.69 15.06 -7.75
N MET A 408 17.01 15.35 -8.85
CA MET A 408 17.30 14.76 -10.15
C MET A 408 18.62 15.30 -10.70
N ALA A 409 19.17 14.66 -11.73
CA ALA A 409 20.43 15.07 -12.37
C ALA A 409 20.43 16.52 -12.89
N ASN A 410 19.25 17.14 -13.09
CA ASN A 410 19.12 18.54 -13.45
C ASN A 410 19.36 19.53 -12.29
N GLY A 411 19.57 19.04 -11.06
CA GLY A 411 19.82 19.83 -9.86
C GLY A 411 18.65 20.69 -9.37
N LYS A 412 17.45 20.56 -9.98
CA LYS A 412 16.31 21.46 -9.73
C LYS A 412 15.04 20.72 -9.33
N THR A 413 14.83 19.53 -9.88
CA THR A 413 13.57 18.80 -9.68
C THR A 413 13.74 17.76 -8.60
N LEU A 414 12.85 17.75 -7.61
CA LEU A 414 12.75 16.68 -6.64
C LEU A 414 11.88 15.54 -7.19
N ALA A 415 12.36 14.31 -7.04
CA ALA A 415 11.60 13.11 -7.36
C ALA A 415 11.87 12.00 -6.33
N PRO A 416 11.01 10.97 -6.23
CA PRO A 416 11.30 9.78 -5.44
C PRO A 416 12.66 9.16 -5.76
N TYR A 417 13.46 8.89 -4.72
CA TYR A 417 14.79 8.29 -4.82
C TYR A 417 14.68 6.93 -5.52
N LYS A 418 15.49 6.71 -6.56
CA LYS A 418 15.50 5.45 -7.33
C LYS A 418 16.73 4.64 -6.97
N GLY A 419 16.55 3.34 -6.75
CA GLY A 419 17.61 2.43 -6.31
C GLY A 419 17.11 1.00 -6.24
N TRP A 420 17.95 0.11 -5.74
CA TRP A 420 17.74 -1.33 -5.71
C TRP A 420 17.66 -1.87 -4.29
N LEU A 421 16.82 -2.88 -4.09
CA LEU A 421 16.77 -3.68 -2.87
C LEU A 421 16.36 -5.13 -3.20
N PRO A 422 16.51 -6.08 -2.27
CA PRO A 422 16.02 -7.44 -2.48
C PRO A 422 14.51 -7.44 -2.72
N LEU A 423 14.06 -8.12 -3.78
CA LEU A 423 12.63 -8.25 -4.12
C LEU A 423 11.85 -8.87 -2.96
N GLU A 424 12.48 -9.79 -2.22
CA GLU A 424 11.89 -10.46 -1.07
C GLU A 424 11.57 -9.53 0.10
N SER A 425 12.18 -8.33 0.19
CA SER A 425 11.90 -7.37 1.25
C SER A 425 10.62 -6.56 1.03
N LEU A 426 9.93 -6.78 -0.09
CA LEU A 426 8.67 -6.11 -0.43
C LEU A 426 7.46 -7.00 -0.08
N ALA A 427 6.34 -6.34 0.20
CA ALA A 427 5.01 -6.93 0.33
C ALA A 427 3.97 -6.00 -0.31
N PHE A 428 2.85 -6.55 -0.75
CA PHE A 428 1.69 -5.74 -1.14
C PHE A 428 1.23 -4.86 0.01
N SER A 429 0.94 -3.60 -0.26
CA SER A 429 0.39 -2.68 0.73
C SER A 429 -0.58 -1.71 0.06
N LEU A 430 -1.76 -1.56 0.66
CA LEU A 430 -2.72 -0.57 0.22
C LEU A 430 -2.14 0.84 0.45
N PRO A 431 -2.31 1.78 -0.48
CA PRO A 431 -1.68 3.10 -0.49
C PRO A 431 -2.37 4.08 0.47
N VAL A 432 -2.69 3.65 1.69
CA VAL A 432 -3.25 4.51 2.72
C VAL A 432 -2.12 5.20 3.48
N SER A 433 -2.21 6.51 3.62
CA SER A 433 -1.23 7.27 4.40
C SER A 433 -1.24 6.84 5.87
N GLY A 434 -0.05 6.75 6.47
CA GLY A 434 0.09 6.55 7.90
C GLY A 434 -0.60 7.68 8.68
N THR A 435 -1.24 7.33 9.80
CA THR A 435 -1.88 8.29 10.72
C THR A 435 -1.01 8.62 11.92
N ALA A 436 0.13 7.94 12.06
CA ALA A 436 1.14 8.22 13.05
C ALA A 436 2.55 7.92 12.55
N VAL A 437 3.54 8.47 13.24
CA VAL A 437 4.96 8.24 13.03
C VAL A 437 5.64 7.92 14.36
N LEU A 438 6.58 6.97 14.36
CA LEU A 438 7.38 6.65 15.53
C LEU A 438 8.37 7.78 15.84
N LYS A 439 8.40 8.22 17.11
CA LYS A 439 9.26 9.34 17.56
C LYS A 439 10.38 8.91 18.51
N ASN A 440 10.33 7.70 19.05
CA ASN A 440 11.43 7.12 19.82
C ASN A 440 12.41 6.42 18.88
N LYS A 441 13.67 6.27 19.31
CA LYS A 441 14.75 5.67 18.51
C LYS A 441 14.35 4.29 17.98
N THR A 442 13.85 3.46 18.90
CA THR A 442 13.24 2.17 18.58
C THR A 442 11.95 1.98 19.36
N ALA A 443 11.07 1.11 18.86
CA ALA A 443 9.95 0.55 19.62
C ALA A 443 9.74 -0.92 19.27
N ARG A 444 9.54 -1.75 20.31
CA ARG A 444 9.32 -3.19 20.16
C ARG A 444 7.85 -3.54 20.06
N THR A 445 7.49 -4.41 19.12
CA THR A 445 6.12 -4.87 18.92
C THR A 445 6.07 -6.17 18.13
N GLY A 446 5.27 -7.15 18.58
CA GLY A 446 5.05 -8.41 17.87
C GLY A 446 6.35 -9.14 17.47
N GLY A 447 7.35 -9.15 18.35
CA GLY A 447 8.67 -9.74 18.08
C GLY A 447 9.57 -8.94 17.11
N LYS A 448 9.13 -7.76 16.66
CA LYS A 448 9.88 -6.85 15.80
C LYS A 448 10.33 -5.61 16.57
N GLU A 449 11.40 -4.99 16.12
CA GLU A 449 11.86 -3.69 16.58
C GLU A 449 11.76 -2.71 15.40
N LEU A 450 11.08 -1.59 15.61
CA LEU A 450 10.81 -0.58 14.59
C LEU A 450 11.66 0.67 14.86
N SER A 451 12.19 1.28 13.81
CA SER A 451 13.00 2.50 13.87
C SER A 451 12.15 3.76 13.99
N LEU A 452 12.72 4.80 14.60
CA LEU A 452 12.27 6.19 14.49
C LEU A 452 11.93 6.54 13.03
N GLY A 453 10.85 7.29 12.82
CA GLY A 453 10.39 7.69 11.50
C GLY A 453 9.51 6.68 10.75
N VAL A 454 9.34 5.45 11.27
CA VAL A 454 8.39 4.47 10.73
C VAL A 454 6.98 5.04 10.80
N ARG A 455 6.24 4.99 9.67
CA ARG A 455 4.87 5.48 9.57
C ARG A 455 3.89 4.34 9.49
N LEU A 456 2.85 4.43 10.29
CA LEU A 456 1.86 3.37 10.44
C LEU A 456 0.46 3.97 10.54
N ARG A 457 -0.53 3.17 10.17
CA ARG A 457 -1.93 3.46 10.44
C ARG A 457 -2.30 2.88 11.79
N VAL A 458 -2.70 3.75 12.72
CA VAL A 458 -3.11 3.39 14.09
C VAL A 458 -4.62 3.23 14.17
N ILE A 459 -5.06 2.10 14.70
CA ILE A 459 -6.47 1.80 14.99
C ILE A 459 -6.69 1.36 16.43
N ALA A 460 -7.94 1.39 16.88
CA ALA A 460 -8.37 1.00 18.21
C ALA A 460 -8.58 -0.52 18.23
N GLY A 461 -7.73 -1.21 18.97
CA GLY A 461 -7.88 -2.61 19.32
C GLY A 461 -8.82 -2.83 20.52
N PRO A 462 -8.90 -4.07 21.01
CA PRO A 462 -9.68 -4.43 22.19
C PRO A 462 -9.32 -3.53 23.38
N LYS A 463 -10.33 -3.05 24.11
CA LYS A 463 -10.17 -2.17 25.29
C LYS A 463 -9.37 -0.87 25.01
N GLY A 464 -9.29 -0.42 23.76
CA GLY A 464 -8.65 0.85 23.39
C GLY A 464 -7.15 0.79 23.12
N THR A 465 -6.54 -0.40 23.12
CA THR A 465 -5.12 -0.59 22.80
C THR A 465 -4.81 -0.11 21.36
N PRO A 466 -3.74 0.67 21.10
CA PRO A 466 -3.39 1.07 19.75
C PRO A 466 -2.82 -0.13 18.98
N LEU A 467 -3.53 -0.58 17.95
CA LEU A 467 -3.02 -1.53 16.97
C LEU A 467 -2.54 -0.79 15.73
N VAL A 468 -1.47 -1.29 15.14
CA VAL A 468 -0.93 -0.78 13.89
C VAL A 468 -0.88 -1.86 12.83
N PHE A 469 -1.21 -1.47 11.61
CA PHE A 469 -1.19 -2.37 10.47
C PHE A 469 0.22 -2.42 9.86
N PRO A 470 0.88 -3.59 9.84
CA PRO A 470 2.03 -3.79 9.00
C PRO A 470 1.61 -3.93 7.52
N PRO A 471 2.56 -3.86 6.57
CA PRO A 471 2.26 -4.18 5.18
C PRO A 471 1.89 -5.66 4.99
N CYS A 472 2.44 -6.55 5.82
CA CYS A 472 2.07 -7.97 5.85
C CYS A 472 2.17 -8.54 7.28
N GLY A 473 1.46 -9.64 7.53
CA GLY A 473 1.44 -10.32 8.84
C GLY A 473 0.37 -9.79 9.80
N PRO A 474 0.42 -10.22 11.08
CA PRO A 474 -0.60 -9.87 12.08
C PRO A 474 -0.51 -8.39 12.49
N ALA A 475 -1.58 -7.85 13.08
CA ALA A 475 -1.49 -6.53 13.70
C ALA A 475 -0.42 -6.50 14.79
N LEU A 476 0.20 -5.33 14.90
CA LEU A 476 1.23 -5.05 15.90
C LEU A 476 0.62 -4.10 16.96
N THR A 477 1.08 -4.20 18.21
CA THR A 477 0.68 -3.32 19.31
C THR A 477 1.78 -2.34 19.63
N LEU A 478 1.50 -1.03 19.62
CA LEU A 478 2.49 0.00 20.01
C LEU A 478 1.97 0.85 21.16
N ASN A 479 2.89 1.32 22.00
CA ASN A 479 2.55 2.30 23.02
C ASN A 479 2.25 3.64 22.34
N GLY A 480 1.07 4.22 22.58
CA GLY A 480 0.69 5.51 22.02
C GLY A 480 1.63 6.65 22.40
N LYS A 481 2.41 6.51 23.49
CA LYS A 481 3.44 7.46 23.90
C LYS A 481 4.65 7.49 22.94
N ASP A 482 4.88 6.43 22.18
CA ASP A 482 6.01 6.31 21.24
C ASP A 482 5.71 6.95 19.88
N LEU A 483 4.47 7.42 19.69
CA LEU A 483 3.95 7.89 18.43
C LEU A 483 3.63 9.38 18.46
N ASN A 484 3.81 10.03 17.32
CA ASN A 484 3.24 11.34 16.99
C ASN A 484 2.13 11.14 15.95
N ALA A 485 1.00 11.85 16.12
CA ALA A 485 -0.10 11.80 15.15
C ALA A 485 0.24 12.58 13.87
N LEU A 486 -0.25 12.10 12.72
CA LEU A 486 -0.13 12.75 11.42
C LEU A 486 -1.52 13.18 10.89
N PRO A 487 -1.64 14.38 10.27
CA PRO A 487 -0.61 15.41 10.18
C PRO A 487 -0.30 16.01 11.57
N ARG A 488 0.96 16.38 11.81
CA ARG A 488 1.36 16.96 13.08
C ARG A 488 0.96 18.44 13.13
N LYS A 489 0.09 18.79 14.08
CA LYS A 489 -0.23 20.18 14.44
C LYS A 489 0.46 20.51 15.76
N ALA A 490 1.51 21.33 15.72
CA ALA A 490 2.29 21.75 16.88
C ALA A 490 2.82 23.17 16.68
N ALA A 491 3.09 23.88 17.78
CA ALA A 491 3.74 25.19 17.71
C ALA A 491 5.17 25.07 17.15
N PRO A 492 5.71 26.09 16.47
CA PRO A 492 7.09 26.06 15.96
C PRO A 492 8.14 25.74 17.02
N SER A 493 7.98 26.22 18.26
CA SER A 493 8.86 25.91 19.39
C SER A 493 8.84 24.42 19.75
N ASP A 494 7.66 23.81 19.82
CA ASP A 494 7.51 22.38 20.10
C ASP A 494 8.14 21.52 19.00
N LEU A 495 7.96 21.90 17.73
CA LEU A 495 8.58 21.21 16.60
C LEU A 495 10.11 21.25 16.72
N ARG A 496 10.68 22.43 16.97
CA ARG A 496 12.13 22.64 17.09
C ARG A 496 12.73 21.79 18.22
N SER A 497 12.15 21.89 19.42
CA SER A 497 12.58 21.10 20.58
C SER A 497 12.45 19.60 20.33
N GLY A 498 11.35 19.20 19.68
CA GLY A 498 11.10 17.81 19.32
C GLY A 498 12.12 17.21 18.35
N ILE A 499 12.46 17.96 17.30
CA ILE A 499 13.46 17.56 16.29
C ILE A 499 14.84 17.43 16.93
N LEU A 500 15.22 18.38 17.77
CA LEU A 500 16.49 18.32 18.52
C LEU A 500 16.56 17.10 19.41
N ASN A 501 15.50 16.83 20.17
CA ASN A 501 15.43 15.66 21.03
C ASN A 501 15.51 14.36 20.22
N ALA A 502 14.85 14.30 19.06
CA ALA A 502 14.95 13.15 18.16
C ALA A 502 16.38 12.94 17.64
N ALA A 503 17.09 14.01 17.26
CA ALA A 503 18.49 13.91 16.84
C ALA A 503 19.41 13.46 17.99
N ARG A 504 19.16 13.94 19.22
CA ARG A 504 19.95 13.59 20.41
C ARG A 504 19.86 12.11 20.80
N LEU A 505 18.82 11.39 20.38
CA LEU A 505 18.72 9.94 20.59
C LEU A 505 19.84 9.14 19.91
N PHE A 506 20.54 9.75 18.94
CA PHE A 506 21.62 9.13 18.21
C PHE A 506 23.01 9.51 18.72
N LEU A 507 23.15 10.41 19.70
CA LEU A 507 24.48 10.80 20.22
C LEU A 507 25.28 9.57 20.65
N GLY A 508 26.52 9.49 20.18
CA GLY A 508 27.43 8.36 20.40
C GLY A 508 27.30 7.22 19.39
N ASP A 509 26.23 7.16 18.58
CA ASP A 509 26.12 6.15 17.53
C ASP A 509 27.22 6.30 16.50
N LYS A 510 27.68 5.18 15.93
CA LYS A 510 28.66 5.20 14.84
C LYS A 510 28.04 5.77 13.57
N TYR A 511 28.85 6.52 12.83
CA TYR A 511 28.48 6.98 11.50
C TYR A 511 28.32 5.79 10.54
N TYR A 512 27.27 5.79 9.74
CA TYR A 512 27.04 4.80 8.69
C TYR A 512 26.57 5.49 7.42
N TRP A 513 27.39 5.43 6.35
CA TRP A 513 27.03 6.01 5.05
C TRP A 513 25.74 5.40 4.51
N GLY A 514 24.83 6.23 4.00
CA GLY A 514 23.51 5.78 3.55
C GLY A 514 22.53 5.52 4.70
N GLY A 515 22.98 5.62 5.95
CA GLY A 515 22.18 5.35 7.14
C GLY A 515 20.98 6.28 7.28
N ARG A 516 19.80 5.67 7.38
CA ARG A 516 18.51 6.32 7.65
C ARG A 516 17.63 5.40 8.49
N SER A 517 18.17 4.91 9.60
CA SER A 517 17.41 4.12 10.57
C SER A 517 18.03 4.19 11.96
N ALA A 518 17.37 3.58 12.96
CA ALA A 518 17.89 3.40 14.30
C ALA A 518 19.17 2.57 14.37
N TRP A 519 19.52 1.86 13.30
CA TRP A 519 20.65 0.93 13.22
C TRP A 519 21.76 1.40 12.28
N GLY A 520 21.63 2.59 11.69
CA GLY A 520 22.64 3.20 10.83
C GLY A 520 22.23 4.62 10.46
N ILE A 521 23.13 5.58 10.66
CA ILE A 521 22.84 6.99 10.46
C ILE A 521 23.98 7.75 9.78
N ASP A 522 23.67 8.49 8.71
CA ASP A 522 24.55 9.51 8.14
C ASP A 522 24.05 10.94 8.46
N CYS A 523 24.80 11.95 8.03
CA CYS A 523 24.51 13.35 8.30
C CYS A 523 23.09 13.76 7.88
N SER A 524 22.73 13.44 6.65
CA SER A 524 21.43 13.78 6.05
C SER A 524 20.32 12.87 6.52
N GLY A 525 20.62 11.61 6.84
CA GLY A 525 19.71 10.64 7.45
C GLY A 525 19.30 11.04 8.87
N LEU A 526 20.22 11.58 9.67
CA LEU A 526 19.94 12.11 11.01
C LEU A 526 18.92 13.25 10.94
N VAL A 527 19.18 14.24 10.08
CA VAL A 527 18.28 15.38 9.85
C VAL A 527 16.94 14.91 9.31
N ASN A 528 16.95 14.01 8.32
CA ASN A 528 15.73 13.47 7.71
C ASN A 528 14.84 12.80 8.76
N LEU A 529 15.39 11.87 9.55
CA LEU A 529 14.65 11.13 10.57
C LEU A 529 14.13 12.06 11.69
N ALA A 530 14.95 13.00 12.15
CA ALA A 530 14.56 13.94 13.21
C ALA A 530 13.36 14.80 12.81
N TYR A 531 13.36 15.35 11.58
CA TYR A 531 12.22 16.09 11.02
C TYR A 531 11.00 15.18 10.77
N ARG A 532 11.23 14.00 10.20
CA ARG A 532 10.18 13.03 9.86
C ARG A 532 9.41 12.55 11.07
N ALA A 533 10.07 12.28 12.19
CA ALA A 533 9.45 11.91 13.46
C ALA A 533 8.47 12.97 14.01
N TRP A 534 8.56 14.20 13.52
CA TRP A 534 7.69 15.32 13.86
C TRP A 534 6.78 15.75 12.71
N GLY A 535 6.63 14.90 11.71
CA GLY A 535 5.67 15.07 10.62
C GLY A 535 6.09 16.06 9.53
N LEU A 536 7.36 16.48 9.53
CA LEU A 536 7.93 17.33 8.48
C LEU A 536 8.74 16.48 7.51
N GLU A 537 8.56 16.69 6.22
CA GLU A 537 9.30 16.00 5.17
C GLU A 537 10.52 16.80 4.77
N LEU A 538 11.66 16.12 4.70
CA LEU A 538 12.85 16.63 4.05
C LEU A 538 13.34 15.62 3.01
N PRO A 539 14.01 16.10 1.94
CA PRO A 539 14.71 15.21 1.02
C PRO A 539 15.77 14.35 1.73
N ARG A 540 16.20 13.28 1.07
CA ARG A 540 17.15 12.30 1.62
C ARG A 540 18.57 12.84 1.75
N ASN A 541 19.05 13.58 0.75
CA ASN A 541 20.45 14.00 0.64
C ASN A 541 20.64 15.46 1.10
N ALA A 542 21.85 15.79 1.55
CA ALA A 542 22.18 17.11 2.13
C ALA A 542 22.01 18.28 1.13
N ASP A 543 22.37 18.07 -0.12
CA ASP A 543 22.17 19.02 -1.23
C ASP A 543 20.69 19.30 -1.51
N ALA A 544 19.87 18.25 -1.52
CA ALA A 544 18.43 18.35 -1.69
C ALA A 544 17.77 19.02 -0.48
N GLN A 545 18.26 18.76 0.74
CA GLN A 545 17.84 19.45 1.96
C GLN A 545 18.18 20.94 1.92
N TYR A 546 19.37 21.29 1.41
CA TYR A 546 19.78 22.68 1.21
C TYR A 546 18.86 23.39 0.22
N ALA A 547 18.60 22.78 -0.95
CA ALA A 547 17.70 23.30 -1.97
C ALA A 547 16.24 23.46 -1.50
N ALA A 548 15.80 22.60 -0.58
CA ALA A 548 14.47 22.68 0.05
C ALA A 548 14.40 23.67 1.23
N SER A 549 15.54 24.17 1.71
CA SER A 549 15.62 25.11 2.83
C SER A 549 15.56 26.56 2.34
N ARG A 550 15.19 27.48 3.23
CA ARG A 550 15.31 28.93 2.97
C ARG A 550 16.55 29.47 3.65
N SER A 551 17.35 30.25 2.93
CA SER A 551 18.52 30.89 3.52
C SER A 551 18.15 31.73 4.75
N VAL A 552 19.00 31.69 5.77
CA VAL A 552 18.84 32.45 7.01
C VAL A 552 20.19 33.03 7.43
N ALA A 553 20.19 34.28 7.89
CA ALA A 553 21.40 34.88 8.45
C ALA A 553 21.78 34.15 9.75
N PRO A 554 23.07 33.91 10.03
CA PRO A 554 23.50 33.22 11.25
C PRO A 554 23.00 33.85 12.56
N ALA A 555 22.85 35.18 12.59
CA ALA A 555 22.28 35.90 13.74
C ALA A 555 20.80 35.56 14.00
N ASN A 556 20.07 35.09 12.98
CA ASN A 556 18.67 34.72 13.05
C ASN A 556 18.46 33.19 13.14
N LEU A 557 19.55 32.43 13.24
CA LEU A 557 19.50 30.97 13.31
C LEU A 557 18.84 30.54 14.63
N LYS A 558 17.79 29.74 14.51
CA LYS A 558 17.05 29.20 15.65
C LYS A 558 17.35 27.71 15.83
N PRO A 559 17.33 27.16 17.05
CA PRO A 559 17.49 25.73 17.27
C PRO A 559 16.55 24.91 16.36
N GLY A 560 17.09 23.85 15.76
CA GLY A 560 16.43 23.05 14.73
C GLY A 560 16.67 23.51 13.28
N ASP A 561 17.16 24.73 13.05
CA ASP A 561 17.63 25.16 11.72
C ASP A 561 18.88 24.37 11.30
N LEU A 562 19.23 24.44 10.02
CA LEU A 562 20.25 23.61 9.39
C LEU A 562 21.49 24.42 9.05
N ILE A 563 22.65 23.82 9.29
CA ILE A 563 23.95 24.28 8.81
C ILE A 563 24.37 23.30 7.71
N PHE A 564 24.88 23.80 6.60
CA PHE A 564 25.36 23.01 5.49
C PHE A 564 26.81 23.35 5.22
N SER A 565 27.55 22.42 4.64
CA SER A 565 28.88 22.73 4.13
C SER A 565 29.22 21.97 2.85
N SER A 566 30.13 22.56 2.10
CA SER A 566 30.80 21.97 0.95
C SER A 566 32.32 22.03 1.12
N GLU A 567 33.03 21.20 0.37
CA GLU A 567 34.49 21.34 0.26
C GLU A 567 34.84 22.61 -0.49
N THR A 568 35.91 23.30 -0.07
CA THR A 568 36.36 24.54 -0.74
C THR A 568 36.70 24.31 -2.23
N ARG A 569 37.16 23.10 -2.60
CA ARG A 569 37.46 22.72 -3.99
C ARG A 569 36.21 22.42 -4.83
N LYS A 570 35.04 22.21 -4.20
CA LYS A 570 33.75 21.96 -4.85
C LYS A 570 32.65 22.76 -4.14
N PRO A 571 32.74 24.10 -4.15
CA PRO A 571 31.93 24.96 -3.29
C PRO A 571 30.43 24.88 -3.58
N ASP A 572 30.05 24.47 -4.80
CA ASP A 572 28.66 24.35 -5.24
C ASP A 572 28.03 22.98 -4.93
N PHE A 573 28.82 22.03 -4.38
CA PHE A 573 28.35 20.71 -4.01
C PHE A 573 28.28 20.55 -2.49
N ILE A 574 27.08 20.73 -1.94
CA ILE A 574 26.81 20.46 -0.53
C ILE A 574 27.01 18.97 -0.26
N ASN A 575 27.96 18.62 0.61
CA ASN A 575 28.27 17.24 0.95
C ASN A 575 28.09 16.92 2.45
N HIS A 576 27.66 17.89 3.26
CA HIS A 576 27.40 17.67 4.68
C HIS A 576 26.32 18.62 5.23
N VAL A 577 25.54 18.11 6.18
CA VAL A 577 24.48 18.85 6.88
C VAL A 577 24.55 18.59 8.38
N MET A 578 24.28 19.61 9.17
CA MET A 578 24.28 19.60 10.63
C MET A 578 23.02 20.31 11.14
N LEU A 579 22.54 19.92 12.31
CA LEU A 579 21.37 20.51 12.96
C LEU A 579 21.82 21.50 14.03
N TYR A 580 21.47 22.78 13.90
CA TYR A 580 21.84 23.80 14.90
C TYR A 580 21.07 23.57 16.20
N SER A 581 21.78 23.47 17.33
CA SER A 581 21.17 23.19 18.64
C SER A 581 21.11 24.39 19.59
N GLY A 582 21.56 25.57 19.15
CA GLY A 582 21.57 26.80 19.93
C GLY A 582 22.91 27.12 20.57
N GLY A 583 23.12 28.36 21.01
CA GLY A 583 24.35 28.78 21.70
C GLY A 583 25.64 28.57 20.89
N GLY A 584 25.56 28.58 19.55
CA GLY A 584 26.70 28.27 18.69
C GLY A 584 27.07 26.78 18.62
N LYS A 585 26.18 25.86 19.05
CA LYS A 585 26.37 24.40 18.98
C LYS A 585 25.60 23.77 17.82
N LEU A 586 26.06 22.60 17.38
CA LEU A 586 25.47 21.80 16.32
C LEU A 586 25.51 20.32 16.64
N ILE A 587 24.55 19.57 16.11
CA ILE A 587 24.49 18.10 16.15
C ILE A 587 24.80 17.58 14.74
N GLU A 588 25.71 16.62 14.63
CA GLU A 588 26.09 16.01 13.37
C GLU A 588 26.35 14.52 13.51
N ALA A 589 26.10 13.76 12.44
CA ALA A 589 26.70 12.44 12.22
C ALA A 589 27.81 12.61 11.18
N THR A 590 29.07 12.37 11.53
CA THR A 590 30.20 12.62 10.62
C THR A 590 31.18 11.46 10.53
N ARG A 591 31.77 11.30 9.33
CA ARG A 591 32.91 10.38 9.10
C ARG A 591 34.13 10.80 9.91
N ASP A 592 34.32 12.11 10.13
CA ASP A 592 35.52 12.68 10.77
C ASP A 592 35.79 12.07 12.16
N SER A 593 34.74 11.91 12.96
CA SER A 593 34.80 11.29 14.29
C SER A 593 34.22 9.88 14.32
N ASN A 594 33.78 9.37 13.16
CA ASN A 594 33.03 8.13 13.01
C ASN A 594 31.84 8.01 13.98
N SER A 595 31.18 9.13 14.30
CA SER A 595 30.15 9.17 15.34
C SER A 595 29.14 10.30 15.17
N VAL A 596 28.03 10.19 15.89
CA VAL A 596 27.09 11.29 16.13
C VAL A 596 27.50 12.06 17.38
N ARG A 597 27.60 13.38 17.28
CA ARG A 597 28.07 14.24 18.37
C ARG A 597 27.37 15.60 18.38
N GLU A 598 27.37 16.24 19.55
CA GLU A 598 26.97 17.65 19.73
C GLU A 598 28.23 18.45 20.10
N ILE A 599 28.66 19.37 19.24
CA ILE A 599 29.90 20.15 19.39
C ILE A 599 29.66 21.63 19.10
N SER A 600 30.58 22.50 19.51
CA SER A 600 30.52 23.91 19.14
C SER A 600 30.92 24.14 17.68
N PHE A 601 30.41 25.23 17.10
CA PHE A 601 30.80 25.72 15.79
C PHE A 601 32.30 26.03 15.73
N ALA A 602 32.89 26.49 16.83
CA ALA A 602 34.32 26.74 16.95
C ALA A 602 35.14 25.44 16.87
N GLU A 603 34.73 24.39 17.57
CA GLU A 603 35.39 23.08 17.46
C GLU A 603 35.26 22.48 16.05
N LYS A 604 34.12 22.68 15.38
CA LYS A 604 33.92 22.14 14.02
C LYS A 604 34.72 22.88 12.94
N PHE A 605 34.75 24.21 13.00
CA PHE A 605 35.23 25.05 11.89
C PHE A 605 36.45 25.91 12.24
N GLY A 606 36.96 25.84 13.47
CA GLY A 606 38.10 26.63 13.95
C GLY A 606 37.82 28.13 14.10
N THR A 607 36.55 28.55 14.10
CA THR A 607 36.17 29.97 14.23
C THR A 607 34.90 30.14 15.05
N GLY A 608 34.80 31.23 15.81
CA GLY A 608 33.65 31.48 16.69
C GLY A 608 32.36 31.78 15.91
N PHE A 609 31.22 31.27 16.40
CA PHE A 609 29.90 31.43 15.75
C PHE A 609 29.50 32.89 15.51
N LYS A 610 29.95 33.85 16.34
CA LYS A 610 29.69 35.29 16.13
C LYS A 610 30.27 35.82 14.80
N LYS A 611 31.34 35.19 14.31
CA LYS A 611 31.96 35.50 13.01
C LYS A 611 31.28 34.78 11.84
N ALA A 612 30.30 33.92 12.09
CA ALA A 612 29.65 33.13 11.07
C ALA A 612 28.93 34.02 10.04
N ARG A 613 29.14 33.76 8.74
CA ARG A 613 28.44 34.42 7.62
C ARG A 613 28.03 33.35 6.61
N ASN A 614 26.89 33.56 5.95
CA ASN A 614 26.44 32.63 4.92
C ASN A 614 27.40 32.68 3.72
N GLY A 615 27.88 31.53 3.27
CA GLY A 615 28.88 31.41 2.21
C GLY A 615 30.34 31.61 2.65
N MET A 616 30.62 31.77 3.95
CA MET A 616 31.98 31.92 4.44
C MET A 616 32.81 30.65 4.29
N THR A 617 34.13 30.79 4.25
CA THR A 617 35.06 29.67 4.33
C THR A 617 35.70 29.60 5.71
N ALA A 618 35.64 28.44 6.37
CA ALA A 618 36.34 28.14 7.62
C ALA A 618 36.57 26.63 7.77
N GLY A 619 37.67 26.23 8.40
CA GLY A 619 38.02 24.81 8.56
C GLY A 619 38.13 24.05 7.23
N GLY A 620 38.55 24.73 6.15
CA GLY A 620 38.65 24.14 4.80
C GLY A 620 37.31 23.93 4.08
N ARG A 621 36.20 24.47 4.61
CA ARG A 621 34.85 24.25 4.09
C ARG A 621 34.12 25.56 3.86
N LYS A 622 33.27 25.60 2.83
CA LYS A 622 32.30 26.69 2.62
C LYS A 622 31.03 26.37 3.39
N ILE A 623 30.49 27.33 4.14
CA ILE A 623 29.43 27.10 5.15
C ILE A 623 28.17 27.87 4.77
N PHE A 624 27.02 27.21 4.84
CA PHE A 624 25.72 27.82 4.54
C PHE A 624 24.70 27.55 5.65
N PHE A 625 23.67 28.38 5.73
CA PHE A 625 22.65 28.32 6.77
C PHE A 625 21.25 28.35 6.17
N GLY A 626 20.40 27.43 6.60
CA GLY A 626 19.04 27.28 6.09
C GLY A 626 18.02 26.99 7.18
N LYS A 627 16.79 27.50 7.02
CA LYS A 627 15.65 27.20 7.88
C LYS A 627 14.55 26.48 7.11
N VAL A 628 13.88 25.56 7.81
CA VAL A 628 12.74 24.79 7.30
C VAL A 628 11.44 25.24 7.99
N ILE A 629 11.50 25.48 9.29
CA ILE A 629 10.36 25.95 10.09
C ILE A 629 10.28 27.48 10.01
N ASN A 630 9.07 28.01 9.73
CA ASN A 630 8.79 29.44 9.67
C ASN A 630 9.01 30.16 11.00
#